data_AF-A0A6L4A8L7-F1
#
_entry.id   AF-A0A6L4A8L7-F1
#
_cell.length_a   1.000
_cell.length_b   1.000
_cell.length_c   1.000
_cell.angle_alpha   90.00
_cell.angle_beta   90.00
_cell.angle_gamma   90.00
#
_symmetry.space_group_name_H-M   'P 1'
#
loop_
_entity.id
_entity.type
_entity.pdbx_description
1 polymer ?
#
loop_
_entity_poly.entity_id
_entity_poly.type
_entity_poly.pdbx_seq_one_letter_code
_entity_poly.pdbx_strand_id
1 'polypeptide(L)'
;MTDLRSTLFEYDLHLLQIIANRWDVDLDTRDEKVAAERIAEAMLNPAQAEHEWSRLSDAERGALQMLLASRQHKMPAVQFGRLYGEIRQIGAGAREREKPHLAPKGIGEILFYRGLLAMGFDESKTGLQPYVFVPDDLAAILPIHQTGYDLSAEPDDFPDEDDEEQETSAEESVEDIEEVELEMEAPPHQHKADTTLVDDMTTLLAYLQVHEARLESGYLANELQDDLLAQFVGPKEYARLDLLIQLAGQMGLIAVVNNVFQPVRQNARTWLESIRTAQVKSLVDAWRTSEGYNELWLVPSLEPEATGWQNDSTLPRETLRGVFEAVTAETW
;
A
#
# COMPACT_ATOMS: atom_id res chain seq x y z
N MET A 1 7.95 -1.26 25.04
CA MET A 1 7.64 -2.34 24.10
C MET A 1 6.40 -2.97 24.69
N THR A 2 5.25 -2.67 24.09
CA THR A 2 3.93 -2.91 24.68
C THR A 2 3.26 -3.96 23.82
N ASP A 3 2.93 -5.10 24.42
CA ASP A 3 2.27 -6.20 23.72
C ASP A 3 0.75 -5.98 23.64
N LEU A 4 0.13 -6.60 22.64
CA LEU A 4 -1.30 -6.48 22.39
C LEU A 4 -2.12 -6.97 23.59
N ARG A 5 -1.66 -8.03 24.26
CA ARG A 5 -2.34 -8.57 25.45
C ARG A 5 -2.40 -7.57 26.59
N SER A 6 -1.28 -6.95 26.98
CA SER A 6 -1.32 -5.95 28.06
C SER A 6 -2.17 -4.75 27.68
N THR A 7 -2.15 -4.38 26.39
CA THR A 7 -2.98 -3.29 25.86
C THR A 7 -4.47 -3.59 26.00
N LEU A 8 -4.92 -4.79 25.61
CA LEU A 8 -6.32 -5.20 25.70
C LEU A 8 -6.79 -5.39 27.15
N PHE A 9 -5.90 -5.74 28.08
CA PHE A 9 -6.25 -5.82 29.51
C PHE A 9 -6.64 -4.49 30.14
N GLU A 10 -6.27 -3.36 29.55
CA GLU A 10 -6.66 -2.04 30.02
C GLU A 10 -8.07 -1.63 29.54
N TYR A 11 -8.66 -2.40 28.62
CA TYR A 11 -9.97 -2.10 28.04
C TYR A 11 -11.10 -2.72 28.86
N ASP A 12 -12.19 -1.96 28.98
CA ASP A 12 -13.40 -2.46 29.61
C ASP A 12 -14.14 -3.47 28.69
N LEU A 13 -14.97 -4.32 29.31
CA LEU A 13 -15.68 -5.39 28.60
C LEU A 13 -16.47 -4.92 27.36
N HIS A 14 -17.05 -3.72 27.37
CA HIS A 14 -17.84 -3.24 26.25
C HIS A 14 -16.94 -2.89 25.04
N LEU A 15 -15.74 -2.34 25.27
CA LEU A 15 -14.79 -2.12 24.18
C LEU A 15 -14.28 -3.44 23.62
N LEU A 16 -13.98 -4.41 24.49
CA LEU A 16 -13.57 -5.74 24.08
C LEU A 16 -14.64 -6.43 23.24
N GLN A 17 -15.93 -6.28 23.57
CA GLN A 17 -17.03 -6.78 22.75
C GLN A 17 -17.10 -6.14 21.37
N ILE A 18 -16.86 -4.82 21.27
CA ILE A 18 -16.81 -4.13 19.98
C ILE A 18 -15.69 -4.71 19.11
N ILE A 19 -14.49 -4.86 19.68
CA ILE A 19 -13.33 -5.41 18.95
C ILE A 19 -13.59 -6.86 18.57
N ALA A 20 -14.08 -7.70 19.49
CA ALA A 20 -14.37 -9.11 19.21
C ALA A 20 -15.36 -9.29 18.05
N ASN A 21 -16.42 -8.48 18.00
CA ASN A 21 -17.38 -8.51 16.89
C ASN A 21 -16.76 -8.12 15.54
N ARG A 22 -15.70 -7.30 15.51
CA ARG A 22 -15.00 -6.95 14.26
C ARG A 22 -14.10 -8.07 13.77
N TRP A 23 -13.51 -8.81 14.70
CA TRP A 23 -12.62 -9.94 14.44
C TRP A 23 -13.35 -11.29 14.36
N ASP A 24 -14.68 -11.28 14.31
CA ASP A 24 -15.52 -12.48 14.26
C ASP A 24 -15.21 -13.48 15.40
N VAL A 25 -14.91 -12.96 16.60
CA VAL A 25 -14.59 -13.74 17.81
C VAL A 25 -15.79 -13.82 18.75
N ASP A 26 -16.28 -15.04 19.00
CA ASP A 26 -17.34 -15.26 19.98
C ASP A 26 -16.80 -15.23 21.42
N LEU A 27 -17.29 -14.26 22.19
CA LEU A 27 -16.98 -14.12 23.62
C LEU A 27 -18.05 -14.82 24.47
N ASP A 28 -17.78 -16.06 24.89
CA ASP A 28 -18.65 -16.81 25.82
C ASP A 28 -18.44 -16.41 27.30
N THR A 29 -17.69 -15.35 27.55
CA THR A 29 -17.23 -14.96 28.88
C THR A 29 -17.60 -13.51 29.21
N ARG A 30 -17.85 -13.27 30.50
CA ARG A 30 -17.97 -11.92 31.07
C ARG A 30 -16.70 -11.48 31.80
N ASP A 31 -15.68 -12.33 31.79
CA ASP A 31 -14.36 -12.01 32.35
C ASP A 31 -13.54 -11.24 31.31
N GLU A 32 -13.20 -10.00 31.62
CA GLU A 32 -12.43 -9.09 30.77
C GLU A 32 -11.06 -9.68 30.39
N LYS A 33 -10.40 -10.39 31.31
CA LYS A 33 -9.08 -10.97 31.03
C LYS A 33 -9.18 -12.11 30.03
N VAL A 34 -10.14 -13.01 30.25
CA VAL A 34 -10.36 -14.13 29.32
C VAL A 34 -10.80 -13.62 27.95
N ALA A 35 -11.59 -12.55 27.90
CA ALA A 35 -11.99 -11.91 26.65
C ALA A 35 -10.79 -11.29 25.92
N ALA A 36 -9.95 -10.52 26.61
CA ALA A 36 -8.75 -9.91 26.05
C ALA A 36 -7.75 -10.96 25.53
N GLU A 37 -7.56 -12.08 26.24
CA GLU A 37 -6.71 -13.18 25.79
C GLU A 37 -7.22 -13.81 24.48
N ARG A 38 -8.53 -14.12 24.40
CA ARG A 38 -9.14 -14.68 23.17
C ARG A 38 -9.01 -13.72 21.97
N ILE A 39 -9.25 -12.43 22.19
CA ILE A 39 -9.12 -11.42 21.14
C ILE A 39 -7.66 -11.31 20.69
N ALA A 40 -6.71 -11.26 21.63
CA ALA A 40 -5.29 -11.20 21.28
C ALA A 40 -4.84 -12.43 20.48
N GLU A 41 -5.28 -13.63 20.85
CA GLU A 41 -4.98 -14.86 20.09
C GLU A 41 -5.50 -14.79 18.64
N ALA A 42 -6.71 -14.26 18.44
CA ALA A 42 -7.27 -14.08 17.10
C ALA A 42 -6.51 -13.00 16.32
N MET A 43 -6.20 -11.87 16.94
CA MET A 43 -5.49 -10.75 16.32
C MET A 43 -4.04 -11.06 15.94
N LEU A 44 -3.38 -11.94 16.70
CA LEU A 44 -2.01 -12.39 16.44
C LEU A 44 -1.96 -13.60 15.49
N ASN A 45 -3.09 -14.04 14.92
CA ASN A 45 -3.10 -15.03 13.86
C ASN A 45 -2.87 -14.34 12.50
N PRO A 46 -1.80 -14.68 11.75
CA PRO A 46 -1.50 -14.03 10.47
C PRO A 46 -2.66 -14.03 9.46
N ALA A 47 -3.42 -15.12 9.36
CA ALA A 47 -4.53 -15.23 8.42
C ALA A 47 -5.70 -14.30 8.79
N GLN A 48 -5.98 -14.15 10.09
CA GLN A 48 -7.02 -13.24 10.58
C GLN A 48 -6.57 -11.78 10.46
N ALA A 49 -5.29 -11.51 10.77
CA ALA A 49 -4.71 -10.18 10.61
C ALA A 49 -4.70 -9.73 9.14
N GLU A 50 -4.41 -10.64 8.21
CA GLU A 50 -4.50 -10.39 6.77
C GLU A 50 -5.94 -10.12 6.32
N HIS A 51 -6.88 -10.93 6.79
CA HIS A 51 -8.30 -10.73 6.50
C HIS A 51 -8.80 -9.38 7.02
N GLU A 52 -8.47 -8.98 8.24
CA GLU A 52 -8.88 -7.68 8.77
C GLU A 52 -8.16 -6.52 8.08
N TRP A 53 -6.88 -6.68 7.72
CA TRP A 53 -6.15 -5.72 6.91
C TRP A 53 -6.81 -5.50 5.55
N SER A 54 -7.29 -6.57 4.90
CA SER A 54 -7.99 -6.49 3.61
C SER A 54 -9.31 -5.71 3.65
N ARG A 55 -9.93 -5.59 4.83
CA ARG A 55 -11.17 -4.84 5.07
C ARG A 55 -10.93 -3.35 5.38
N LEU A 56 -9.67 -2.92 5.46
CA LEU A 56 -9.32 -1.51 5.65
C LEU A 56 -9.32 -0.77 4.32
N SER A 57 -9.77 0.49 4.34
CA SER A 57 -9.61 1.41 3.21
C SER A 57 -8.16 1.86 3.04
N ASP A 58 -7.82 2.44 1.89
CA ASP A 58 -6.45 2.91 1.61
C ASP A 58 -6.00 4.01 2.59
N ALA A 59 -6.91 4.91 2.94
CA ALA A 59 -6.62 5.97 3.90
C ALA A 59 -6.38 5.40 5.31
N GLU A 60 -7.07 4.31 5.68
CA GLU A 60 -6.86 3.57 6.93
C GLU A 60 -5.51 2.84 6.95
N ARG A 61 -5.15 2.16 5.85
CA ARG A 61 -3.84 1.49 5.73
C ARG A 61 -2.70 2.49 5.74
N GLY A 62 -2.83 3.61 5.03
CA GLY A 62 -1.83 4.68 5.03
C GLY A 62 -1.58 5.27 6.42
N ALA A 63 -2.65 5.47 7.21
CA ALA A 63 -2.52 5.93 8.59
C ALA A 63 -1.77 4.92 9.48
N LEU A 64 -2.04 3.61 9.32
CA LEU A 64 -1.30 2.56 10.02
C LEU A 64 0.16 2.50 9.59
N GLN A 65 0.43 2.53 8.28
CA GLN A 65 1.80 2.48 7.75
C GLN A 65 2.65 3.64 8.23
N MET A 66 2.10 4.85 8.26
CA MET A 66 2.81 6.02 8.81
C MET A 66 3.12 5.83 10.31
N LEU A 67 2.22 5.20 11.07
CA LEU A 67 2.47 4.93 12.48
C LEU A 67 3.51 3.82 12.66
N LEU A 68 3.45 2.77 11.84
CA LEU A 68 4.40 1.66 11.83
C LEU A 68 5.81 2.10 11.42
N ALA A 69 5.93 3.04 10.49
CA ALA A 69 7.20 3.67 10.09
C ALA A 69 7.76 4.62 11.16
N SER A 70 6.94 5.05 12.13
CA SER A 70 7.38 5.90 13.24
C SER A 70 8.19 5.10 14.26
N ARG A 71 9.09 5.77 14.97
CA ARG A 71 9.94 5.13 15.99
C ARG A 71 9.09 4.46 17.07
N GLN A 72 9.30 3.15 17.30
CA GLN A 72 8.53 2.34 18.25
C GLN A 72 7.02 2.29 17.94
N HIS A 73 6.65 2.43 16.68
CA HIS A 73 5.27 2.37 16.19
C HIS A 73 4.32 3.32 16.93
N LYS A 74 4.84 4.47 17.40
CA LYS A 74 4.10 5.44 18.22
C LYS A 74 4.33 6.88 17.81
N MET A 75 3.34 7.73 18.06
CA MET A 75 3.43 9.17 17.85
C MET A 75 2.53 9.97 18.80
N PRO A 76 2.76 11.29 18.99
CA PRO A 76 1.90 12.12 19.81
C PRO A 76 0.44 12.12 19.31
N ALA A 77 -0.53 11.94 20.22
CA ALA A 77 -1.94 11.84 19.85
C ALA A 77 -2.47 13.11 19.16
N VAL A 78 -1.95 14.28 19.55
CA VAL A 78 -2.26 15.57 18.91
C VAL A 78 -1.79 15.61 17.45
N GLN A 79 -0.63 15.01 17.16
CA GLN A 79 -0.10 14.97 15.80
C GLN A 79 -0.92 13.98 14.95
N PHE A 80 -1.23 12.80 15.49
CA PHE A 80 -2.07 11.81 14.83
C PHE A 80 -3.47 12.37 14.54
N GLY A 81 -4.09 13.03 15.52
CA GLY A 81 -5.43 13.60 15.40
C GLY A 81 -5.57 14.69 14.35
N ARG A 82 -4.49 15.46 14.10
CA ARG A 82 -4.47 16.47 13.02
C ARG A 82 -4.44 15.86 11.62
N LEU A 83 -3.86 14.67 11.47
CA LEU A 83 -3.70 14.00 10.17
C LEU A 83 -4.89 13.07 9.87
N TYR A 84 -5.39 12.35 10.87
CA TYR A 84 -6.33 11.23 10.67
C TYR A 84 -7.60 11.32 11.54
N GLY A 85 -7.81 12.45 12.21
CA GLY A 85 -8.95 12.68 13.09
C GLY A 85 -8.69 12.25 14.54
N GLU A 86 -9.31 12.97 15.49
CA GLU A 86 -9.13 12.74 16.92
C GLU A 86 -9.85 11.47 17.40
N ILE A 87 -9.15 10.68 18.22
CA ILE A 87 -9.72 9.51 18.90
C ILE A 87 -10.40 9.98 20.18
N ARG A 88 -11.74 10.04 20.20
CA ARG A 88 -12.47 10.52 21.36
C ARG A 88 -12.46 9.47 22.48
N GLN A 89 -12.08 9.91 23.68
CA GLN A 89 -12.14 9.09 24.89
C GLN A 89 -13.58 9.07 25.44
N ILE A 90 -14.38 8.13 24.94
CA ILE A 90 -15.79 7.97 25.33
C ILE A 90 -15.88 6.83 26.34
N GLY A 91 -16.37 7.14 27.55
CA GLY A 91 -16.59 6.13 28.59
C GLY A 91 -17.68 5.11 28.21
N ALA A 92 -17.62 3.91 28.79
CA ALA A 92 -18.45 2.76 28.41
C ALA A 92 -19.95 3.07 28.26
N GLY A 93 -20.56 3.76 29.23
CA GLY A 93 -21.99 4.08 29.20
C GLY A 93 -22.39 5.14 28.15
N ALA A 94 -21.47 6.02 27.73
CA ALA A 94 -21.72 6.93 26.61
C ALA A 94 -21.52 6.22 25.27
N ARG A 95 -20.52 5.33 25.20
CA ARG A 95 -20.21 4.52 24.01
C ARG A 95 -21.36 3.57 23.65
N GLU A 96 -22.03 2.98 24.64
CA GLU A 96 -23.19 2.11 24.41
C GLU A 96 -24.39 2.87 23.79
N ARG A 97 -24.62 4.11 24.22
CA ARG A 97 -25.72 4.95 23.70
C ARG A 97 -25.42 5.52 22.33
N GLU A 98 -24.22 6.07 22.15
CA GLU A 98 -23.83 6.82 20.95
C GLU A 98 -23.28 5.91 19.84
N LYS A 99 -22.87 4.68 20.19
CA LYS A 99 -22.29 3.67 19.28
C LYS A 99 -21.28 4.26 18.29
N PRO A 100 -20.22 4.93 18.78
CA PRO A 100 -19.24 5.61 17.92
C PRO A 100 -18.51 4.67 16.94
N HIS A 101 -18.47 3.36 17.21
CA HIS A 101 -17.94 2.34 16.31
C HIS A 101 -18.81 2.07 15.07
N LEU A 102 -20.06 2.55 15.04
CA LEU A 102 -20.96 2.50 13.87
C LEU A 102 -20.94 3.80 13.05
N ALA A 103 -20.55 4.92 13.66
CA ALA A 103 -20.43 6.23 13.01
C ALA A 103 -19.16 6.95 13.49
N PRO A 104 -17.97 6.41 13.14
CA PRO A 104 -16.70 7.01 13.52
C PRO A 104 -16.51 8.34 12.79
N LYS A 105 -15.88 9.32 13.46
CA LYS A 105 -15.66 10.68 12.91
C LYS A 105 -14.41 10.82 12.04
N GLY A 106 -13.57 9.78 12.00
CA GLY A 106 -12.34 9.79 11.23
C GLY A 106 -11.60 8.47 11.33
N ILE A 107 -10.54 8.36 10.54
CA ILE A 107 -9.69 7.17 10.41
C ILE A 107 -9.15 6.71 11.76
N GLY A 108 -8.78 7.65 12.63
CA GLY A 108 -8.30 7.33 13.97
C GLY A 108 -9.30 6.53 14.81
N GLU A 109 -10.58 6.89 14.79
CA GLU A 109 -11.62 6.14 15.51
C GLU A 109 -11.90 4.78 14.87
N ILE A 110 -11.87 4.71 13.53
CA ILE A 110 -12.04 3.45 12.80
C ILE A 110 -11.00 2.43 13.26
N LEU A 111 -9.73 2.82 13.19
CA LEU A 111 -8.61 1.95 13.54
C LEU A 111 -8.59 1.61 15.04
N PHE A 112 -8.98 2.54 15.90
CA PHE A 112 -9.09 2.30 17.35
C PHE A 112 -10.18 1.27 17.68
N TYR A 113 -11.39 1.39 17.10
CA TYR A 113 -12.48 0.44 17.38
C TYR A 113 -12.28 -0.92 16.71
N ARG A 114 -11.40 -1.03 15.73
CA ARG A 114 -10.90 -2.31 15.20
C ARG A 114 -9.80 -2.94 16.08
N GLY A 115 -9.34 -2.25 17.12
CA GLY A 115 -8.26 -2.71 18.01
C GLY A 115 -6.85 -2.61 17.42
N LEU A 116 -6.70 -1.99 16.24
CA LEU A 116 -5.42 -1.85 15.55
C LEU A 116 -4.56 -0.71 16.11
N LEU A 117 -5.19 0.22 16.84
CA LEU A 117 -4.53 1.33 17.53
C LEU A 117 -4.88 1.34 19.01
N ALA A 118 -3.93 1.77 19.82
CA ALA A 118 -4.12 2.03 21.23
C ALA A 118 -3.62 3.42 21.64
N MET A 119 -4.16 3.93 22.75
CA MET A 119 -3.75 5.18 23.35
C MET A 119 -3.02 4.90 24.66
N GLY A 120 -1.85 5.51 24.84
CA GLY A 120 -1.07 5.44 26.07
C GLY A 120 -0.66 6.83 26.54
N PHE A 121 -0.01 6.90 27.71
CA PHE A 121 0.54 8.14 28.25
C PHE A 121 2.02 7.96 28.54
N ASP A 122 2.84 8.94 28.13
CA ASP A 122 4.29 8.94 28.37
C ASP A 122 4.69 10.20 29.16
N GLU A 123 5.75 10.10 29.95
CA GLU A 123 6.29 11.24 30.68
C GLU A 123 7.15 12.10 29.74
N SER A 124 6.65 13.30 29.43
CA SER A 124 7.36 14.27 28.60
C SER A 124 7.94 15.41 29.46
N LYS A 125 8.87 16.19 28.90
CA LYS A 125 9.41 17.40 29.54
C LYS A 125 8.32 18.42 29.93
N THR A 126 7.13 18.31 29.35
CA THR A 126 5.97 19.19 29.57
C THR A 126 4.85 18.53 30.40
N GLY A 127 5.09 17.34 30.94
CA GLY A 127 4.12 16.55 31.72
C GLY A 127 3.67 15.28 30.99
N LEU A 128 2.64 14.64 31.52
CA LEU A 128 2.06 13.42 30.95
C LEU A 128 1.39 13.76 29.60
N GLN A 129 1.87 13.18 28.49
CA GLN A 129 1.32 13.42 27.16
C GLN A 129 0.73 12.15 26.55
N PRO A 130 -0.47 12.23 25.95
CA PRO A 130 -1.06 11.09 25.27
C PRO A 130 -0.34 10.81 23.95
N TYR A 131 -0.11 9.52 23.67
CA TYR A 131 0.41 9.03 22.40
C TYR A 131 -0.48 7.92 21.86
N VAL A 132 -0.49 7.77 20.54
CA VAL A 132 -1.14 6.67 19.82
C VAL A 132 -0.05 5.71 19.37
N PHE A 133 -0.30 4.41 19.48
CA PHE A 133 0.65 3.38 19.08
C PHE A 133 -0.02 2.14 18.49
N VAL A 134 0.74 1.36 17.69
CA VAL A 134 0.43 -0.04 17.35
C VAL A 134 1.23 -0.95 18.28
N PRO A 135 0.62 -1.94 18.95
CA PRO A 135 1.36 -2.94 19.72
C PRO A 135 2.42 -3.67 18.89
N ASP A 136 3.59 -3.92 19.47
CA ASP A 136 4.78 -4.36 18.71
C ASP A 136 4.61 -5.76 18.10
N ASP A 137 3.92 -6.66 18.82
CA ASP A 137 3.61 -8.01 18.38
C ASP A 137 2.57 -8.04 17.25
N LEU A 138 1.58 -7.15 17.31
CA LEU A 138 0.62 -6.98 16.20
C LEU A 138 1.31 -6.37 14.98
N ALA A 139 2.13 -5.33 15.18
CA ALA A 139 2.89 -4.65 14.12
C ALA A 139 3.78 -5.62 13.31
N ALA A 140 4.36 -6.63 13.97
CA ALA A 140 5.20 -7.64 13.33
C ALA A 140 4.44 -8.63 12.43
N ILE A 141 3.12 -8.74 12.60
CA ILE A 141 2.28 -9.73 11.91
C ILE A 141 1.46 -9.10 10.79
N LEU A 142 1.14 -7.80 10.89
CA LEU A 142 0.35 -7.11 9.87
C LEU A 142 1.03 -7.18 8.49
N PRO A 143 0.28 -7.45 7.41
CA PRO A 143 0.84 -7.53 6.06
C PRO A 143 1.11 -6.14 5.48
N ILE A 144 2.07 -5.43 6.06
CA ILE A 144 2.43 -4.03 5.76
C ILE A 144 2.80 -3.77 4.30
N HIS A 145 3.09 -4.82 3.52
CA HIS A 145 3.38 -4.78 2.09
C HIS A 145 2.12 -4.78 1.21
N GLN A 146 0.94 -5.14 1.74
CA GLN A 146 -0.31 -5.19 0.99
C GLN A 146 -1.02 -3.83 1.00
N THR A 147 -0.66 -2.90 0.12
CA THR A 147 -1.38 -1.62 -0.01
C THR A 147 -2.58 -1.68 -0.95
N GLY A 148 -3.22 -2.85 -1.10
CA GLY A 148 -4.15 -3.12 -2.20
C GLY A 148 -5.42 -2.27 -2.17
N TYR A 149 -5.68 -1.58 -3.27
CA TYR A 149 -6.93 -0.87 -3.53
C TYR A 149 -8.16 -1.75 -3.29
N ASP A 150 -9.18 -1.20 -2.63
CA ASP A 150 -10.53 -1.73 -2.74
C ASP A 150 -11.18 -1.12 -4.00
N LEU A 151 -11.10 -1.85 -5.10
CA LEU A 151 -11.69 -1.45 -6.39
C LEU A 151 -13.23 -1.55 -6.38
N SER A 152 -13.85 -1.97 -5.26
CA SER A 152 -15.32 -2.00 -5.10
C SER A 152 -15.90 -0.70 -4.52
N ALA A 153 -15.05 0.23 -4.07
CA ALA A 153 -15.49 1.55 -3.64
C ALA A 153 -15.88 2.40 -4.85
N GLU A 154 -17.12 2.90 -4.89
CA GLU A 154 -17.53 3.90 -5.89
C GLU A 154 -16.54 5.08 -5.84
N PRO A 155 -15.98 5.51 -6.98
CA PRO A 155 -15.03 6.61 -7.02
C PRO A 155 -15.68 7.86 -6.43
N ASP A 156 -15.03 8.49 -5.45
CA ASP A 156 -15.41 9.82 -4.98
C ASP A 156 -15.49 10.76 -6.20
N ASP A 157 -16.65 11.41 -6.38
CA ASP A 157 -16.99 12.32 -7.48
C ASP A 157 -15.83 13.25 -7.84
N PHE A 158 -15.01 12.85 -8.81
CA PHE A 158 -14.13 13.77 -9.52
C PHE A 158 -15.01 14.52 -10.53
N PRO A 159 -14.91 15.86 -10.61
CA PRO A 159 -15.69 16.60 -11.58
C PRO A 159 -15.27 16.18 -13.00
N ASP A 160 -16.21 15.62 -13.74
CA ASP A 160 -16.06 15.20 -15.13
C ASP A 160 -15.48 16.35 -15.97
N GLU A 161 -14.30 16.14 -16.55
CA GLU A 161 -13.86 16.93 -17.70
C GLU A 161 -14.47 16.27 -18.95
N ASP A 162 -15.62 16.81 -19.37
CA ASP A 162 -16.23 16.77 -20.71
C ASP A 162 -15.82 15.59 -21.64
N ASP A 163 -16.53 14.46 -21.54
CA ASP A 163 -16.58 13.45 -22.61
C ASP A 163 -17.93 13.53 -23.35
N GLU A 164 -17.89 14.11 -24.56
CA GLU A 164 -18.95 13.92 -25.57
C GLU A 164 -18.84 12.51 -26.15
N GLU A 165 -19.49 11.52 -25.52
CA GLU A 165 -19.66 10.20 -26.12
C GLU A 165 -20.69 10.24 -27.26
N GLN A 166 -20.21 10.13 -28.50
CA GLN A 166 -21.03 9.78 -29.65
C GLN A 166 -21.21 8.26 -29.70
N GLU A 167 -22.40 7.80 -29.31
CA GLU A 167 -22.87 6.44 -29.61
C GLU A 167 -22.79 6.17 -31.13
N THR A 168 -21.99 5.19 -31.54
CA THR A 168 -22.12 4.59 -32.87
C THR A 168 -22.51 3.13 -32.70
N SER A 169 -23.72 2.83 -33.16
CA SER A 169 -24.27 1.48 -33.24
C SER A 169 -23.78 0.80 -34.51
N ALA A 170 -23.05 -0.29 -34.35
CA ALA A 170 -22.79 -1.25 -35.42
C ALA A 170 -22.78 -2.66 -34.81
N GLU A 171 -23.96 -3.28 -34.75
CA GLU A 171 -24.10 -4.71 -34.54
C GLU A 171 -23.66 -5.43 -35.82
N GLU A 172 -22.44 -5.99 -35.83
CA GLU A 172 -22.07 -7.05 -36.77
C GLU A 172 -22.08 -8.40 -36.04
N SER A 173 -22.91 -9.30 -36.56
CA SER A 173 -23.11 -10.67 -36.11
C SER A 173 -21.84 -11.49 -36.26
N VAL A 174 -21.23 -11.90 -35.15
CA VAL A 174 -20.14 -12.87 -35.10
C VAL A 174 -20.75 -14.27 -35.11
N GLU A 175 -20.49 -15.04 -36.17
CA GLU A 175 -20.88 -16.45 -36.28
C GLU A 175 -20.21 -17.30 -35.19
N ASP A 176 -20.98 -18.28 -34.69
CA ASP A 176 -20.66 -19.20 -33.59
C ASP A 176 -19.22 -19.74 -33.64
N ILE A 177 -18.35 -19.18 -32.79
CA ILE A 177 -17.07 -19.79 -32.45
C ILE A 177 -17.40 -20.90 -31.44
N GLU A 178 -17.12 -22.16 -31.79
CA GLU A 178 -17.21 -23.27 -30.84
C GLU A 178 -16.36 -22.93 -29.60
N GLU A 179 -17.02 -22.76 -28.45
CA GLU A 179 -16.42 -22.51 -27.15
C GLU A 179 -15.56 -23.72 -26.79
N VAL A 180 -14.27 -23.67 -27.14
CA VAL A 180 -13.30 -24.62 -26.61
C VAL A 180 -13.06 -24.21 -25.17
N GLU A 181 -13.72 -24.89 -24.23
CA GLU A 181 -13.37 -24.85 -22.81
C GLU A 181 -11.93 -25.36 -22.66
N LEU A 182 -10.98 -24.43 -22.76
CA LEU A 182 -9.63 -24.65 -22.28
C LEU A 182 -9.75 -24.78 -20.77
N GLU A 183 -9.46 -25.96 -20.22
CA GLU A 183 -9.20 -26.12 -18.78
C GLU A 183 -7.96 -25.29 -18.44
N MET A 184 -8.17 -24.00 -18.19
CA MET A 184 -7.13 -23.08 -17.77
C MET A 184 -6.85 -23.34 -16.30
N GLU A 185 -5.77 -24.08 -16.03
CA GLU A 185 -5.25 -24.16 -14.66
C GLU A 185 -4.96 -22.74 -14.17
N ALA A 186 -5.46 -22.42 -12.98
CA ALA A 186 -5.23 -21.13 -12.35
C ALA A 186 -3.70 -20.87 -12.25
N PRO A 187 -3.23 -19.63 -12.48
CA PRO A 187 -1.80 -19.33 -12.44
C PRO A 187 -1.21 -19.76 -11.09
N PRO A 188 -0.01 -20.39 -11.09
CA PRO A 188 0.60 -20.93 -9.86
C PRO A 188 0.97 -19.83 -8.84
N HIS A 189 1.11 -18.59 -9.31
CA HIS A 189 1.43 -17.42 -8.49
C HIS A 189 0.47 -16.29 -8.82
N GLN A 190 -0.37 -15.94 -7.86
CA GLN A 190 -1.27 -14.80 -7.93
C GLN A 190 -0.86 -13.81 -6.86
N HIS A 191 -0.63 -12.56 -7.25
CA HIS A 191 -0.30 -11.47 -6.34
C HIS A 191 -1.38 -10.41 -6.48
N LYS A 192 -1.96 -9.98 -5.36
CA LYS A 192 -2.84 -8.81 -5.36
C LYS A 192 -2.03 -7.58 -5.77
N ALA A 193 -2.61 -6.72 -6.59
CA ALA A 193 -2.00 -5.45 -6.94
C ALA A 193 -1.74 -4.61 -5.68
N ASP A 194 -0.55 -4.03 -5.59
CA ASP A 194 -0.16 -3.11 -4.53
C ASP A 194 0.50 -1.85 -5.13
N THR A 195 0.88 -0.93 -4.26
CA THR A 195 1.52 0.35 -4.60
C THR A 195 2.92 0.48 -3.99
N THR A 196 3.51 -0.63 -3.53
CA THR A 196 4.85 -0.65 -2.91
C THR A 196 5.91 -0.03 -3.82
N LEU A 197 5.68 -0.03 -5.14
CA LEU A 197 6.55 0.60 -6.13
C LEU A 197 6.69 2.12 -5.90
N VAL A 198 5.65 2.79 -5.40
CA VAL A 198 5.69 4.22 -5.07
C VAL A 198 6.54 4.48 -3.82
N ASP A 199 6.51 3.58 -2.83
CA ASP A 199 7.35 3.70 -1.62
C ASP A 199 8.82 3.43 -1.95
N ASP A 200 9.08 2.47 -2.84
CA ASP A 200 10.42 2.18 -3.32
C ASP A 200 10.96 3.30 -4.22
N MET A 201 10.10 3.92 -5.03
CA MET A 201 10.45 5.15 -5.77
C MET A 201 10.83 6.29 -4.81
N THR A 202 10.07 6.47 -3.72
CA THR A 202 10.39 7.47 -2.69
C THR A 202 11.73 7.16 -2.02
N THR A 203 11.97 5.89 -1.71
CA THR A 203 13.24 5.40 -1.15
C THR A 203 14.40 5.65 -2.09
N LEU A 204 14.25 5.36 -3.39
CA LEU A 204 15.24 5.66 -4.43
C LEU A 204 15.59 7.15 -4.45
N LEU A 205 14.58 8.03 -4.51
CA LEU A 205 14.81 9.49 -4.55
C LEU A 205 15.50 9.99 -3.28
N ALA A 206 15.10 9.50 -2.10
CA ALA A 206 15.72 9.85 -0.83
C ALA A 206 17.18 9.36 -0.76
N TYR A 207 17.45 8.14 -1.23
CA TYR A 207 18.80 7.57 -1.25
C TYR A 207 19.73 8.38 -2.15
N LEU A 208 19.30 8.67 -3.39
CA LEU A 208 20.07 9.48 -4.34
C LEU A 208 20.26 10.94 -3.87
N GLN A 209 19.41 11.44 -2.97
CA GLN A 209 19.56 12.76 -2.38
C GLN A 209 20.63 12.81 -1.29
N VAL A 210 20.87 11.70 -0.59
CA VAL A 210 21.79 11.59 0.56
C VAL A 210 23.15 11.03 0.15
N HIS A 211 23.17 10.09 -0.79
CA HIS A 211 24.35 9.37 -1.22
C HIS A 211 24.87 9.87 -2.57
N GLU A 212 26.19 9.98 -2.74
CA GLU A 212 26.78 10.31 -4.03
C GLU A 212 26.75 9.08 -4.95
N ALA A 213 25.67 8.93 -5.70
CA ALA A 213 25.44 7.80 -6.59
C ALA A 213 26.18 7.93 -7.92
N ARG A 214 27.51 7.80 -7.87
CA ARG A 214 28.36 7.88 -9.06
C ARG A 214 28.17 6.65 -9.95
N LEU A 215 28.09 6.90 -11.25
CA LEU A 215 27.94 5.86 -12.27
C LEU A 215 29.27 5.21 -12.62
N GLU A 216 29.27 3.89 -12.74
CA GLU A 216 30.35 3.08 -13.26
C GLU A 216 29.90 2.46 -14.58
N SER A 217 30.54 2.85 -15.69
CA SER A 217 30.16 2.40 -17.05
C SER A 217 28.67 2.65 -17.40
N GLY A 218 28.05 3.67 -16.82
CA GLY A 218 26.65 4.03 -17.05
C GLY A 218 25.65 3.39 -16.08
N TYR A 219 26.09 2.56 -15.15
CA TYR A 219 25.26 1.88 -14.14
C TYR A 219 25.63 2.32 -12.72
N LEU A 220 24.71 2.13 -11.76
CA LEU A 220 25.06 2.28 -10.34
C LEU A 220 26.08 1.20 -9.94
N ALA A 221 27.03 1.53 -9.07
CA ALA A 221 27.94 0.52 -8.51
C ALA A 221 27.15 -0.57 -7.76
N ASN A 222 27.57 -1.83 -7.87
CA ASN A 222 26.86 -2.96 -7.27
C ASN A 222 26.64 -2.79 -5.76
N GLU A 223 27.63 -2.25 -5.05
CA GLU A 223 27.54 -1.98 -3.61
C GLU A 223 26.38 -1.02 -3.27
N LEU A 224 26.20 0.03 -4.08
CA LEU A 224 25.09 0.98 -3.92
C LEU A 224 23.74 0.33 -4.29
N GLN A 225 23.72 -0.54 -5.30
CA GLN A 225 22.52 -1.27 -5.68
C GLN A 225 22.06 -2.20 -4.55
N ASP A 226 22.99 -2.95 -3.95
CA ASP A 226 22.70 -3.87 -2.85
C ASP A 226 22.21 -3.11 -1.60
N ASP A 227 22.87 -2.01 -1.26
CA ASP A 227 22.48 -1.14 -0.15
C ASP A 227 21.07 -0.55 -0.36
N LEU A 228 20.77 -0.11 -1.58
CA LEU A 228 19.48 0.46 -1.93
C LEU A 228 18.37 -0.59 -1.94
N LEU A 229 18.62 -1.76 -2.56
CA LEU A 229 17.70 -2.88 -2.55
C LEU A 229 17.36 -3.31 -1.11
N ALA A 230 18.35 -3.33 -0.21
CA ALA A 230 18.11 -3.64 1.20
C ALA A 230 17.07 -2.71 1.87
N GLN A 231 16.91 -1.47 1.39
CA GLN A 231 15.93 -0.50 1.92
C GLN A 231 14.51 -0.63 1.34
N PHE A 232 14.31 -1.34 0.22
CA PHE A 232 13.00 -1.44 -0.42
C PHE A 232 11.94 -2.12 0.45
N VAL A 233 10.68 -1.74 0.31
CA VAL A 233 9.55 -2.44 0.92
C VAL A 233 9.17 -3.65 0.07
N GLY A 234 9.24 -3.52 -1.26
CA GLY A 234 8.91 -4.60 -2.19
C GLY A 234 9.98 -5.70 -2.33
N PRO A 235 9.81 -6.61 -3.30
CA PRO A 235 10.77 -7.65 -3.62
C PRO A 235 12.18 -7.12 -3.88
N LYS A 236 13.18 -7.85 -3.37
CA LYS A 236 14.60 -7.47 -3.37
C LYS A 236 15.29 -7.90 -4.67
N GLU A 237 14.77 -7.41 -5.79
CA GLU A 237 15.15 -7.86 -7.13
C GLU A 237 15.79 -6.72 -7.92
N TYR A 238 16.94 -6.98 -8.58
CA TYR A 238 17.60 -5.98 -9.43
C TYR A 238 16.67 -5.50 -10.56
N ALA A 239 15.84 -6.39 -11.12
CA ALA A 239 14.84 -6.03 -12.13
C ALA A 239 13.88 -4.91 -11.66
N ARG A 240 13.52 -4.90 -10.38
CA ARG A 240 12.68 -3.88 -9.76
C ARG A 240 13.43 -2.55 -9.63
N LEU A 241 14.69 -2.59 -9.20
CA LEU A 241 15.54 -1.40 -9.14
C LEU A 241 15.73 -0.79 -10.54
N ASP A 242 16.02 -1.62 -11.54
CA ASP A 242 16.17 -1.19 -12.92
C ASP A 242 14.89 -0.54 -13.46
N LEU A 243 13.72 -1.13 -13.17
CA LEU A 243 12.42 -0.54 -13.50
C LEU A 243 12.29 0.85 -12.86
N LEU A 244 12.55 0.99 -11.56
CA LEU A 244 12.42 2.25 -10.84
C LEU A 244 13.36 3.32 -11.40
N ILE A 245 14.62 2.99 -11.70
CA ILE A 245 15.57 3.94 -12.30
C ILE A 245 15.07 4.41 -13.67
N GLN A 246 14.57 3.49 -14.49
CA GLN A 246 14.04 3.82 -15.83
C GLN A 246 12.79 4.71 -15.75
N LEU A 247 11.84 4.38 -14.87
CA LEU A 247 10.64 5.20 -14.66
C LEU A 247 10.99 6.57 -14.09
N ALA A 248 11.89 6.63 -13.11
CA ALA A 248 12.36 7.89 -12.54
C ALA A 248 13.04 8.77 -13.60
N GLY A 249 13.82 8.17 -14.51
CA GLY A 249 14.42 8.86 -15.65
C GLY A 249 13.38 9.39 -16.63
N GLN A 250 12.42 8.54 -17.03
CA GLN A 250 11.34 8.87 -17.96
C GLN A 250 10.44 10.00 -17.45
N MET A 251 10.11 9.99 -16.16
CA MET A 251 9.35 11.06 -15.50
C MET A 251 10.21 12.31 -15.21
N GLY A 252 11.51 12.25 -15.47
CA GLY A 252 12.44 13.33 -15.15
C GLY A 252 12.58 13.60 -13.65
N LEU A 253 12.34 12.61 -12.79
CA LEU A 253 12.55 12.70 -11.34
C LEU A 253 14.03 12.62 -10.99
N ILE A 254 14.84 11.96 -11.82
CA ILE A 254 16.29 11.85 -11.66
C ILE A 254 17.01 12.30 -12.93
N ALA A 255 18.25 12.76 -12.77
CA ALA A 255 19.14 13.09 -13.88
C ALA A 255 20.58 12.72 -13.56
N VAL A 256 21.39 12.51 -14.60
CA VAL A 256 22.83 12.33 -14.47
C VAL A 256 23.52 13.68 -14.62
N VAL A 257 24.21 14.13 -13.57
CA VAL A 257 25.02 15.35 -13.61
C VAL A 257 26.42 15.03 -13.13
N ASN A 258 27.43 15.37 -13.93
CA ASN A 258 28.83 15.03 -13.65
C ASN A 258 29.04 13.54 -13.31
N ASN A 259 28.34 12.66 -14.03
CA ASN A 259 28.39 11.21 -13.84
C ASN A 259 27.83 10.73 -12.47
N VAL A 260 26.97 11.52 -11.83
CA VAL A 260 26.28 11.17 -10.59
C VAL A 260 24.78 11.20 -10.84
N PHE A 261 24.07 10.13 -10.46
CA PHE A 261 22.62 10.13 -10.41
C PHE A 261 22.14 10.98 -9.24
N GLN A 262 21.25 11.93 -9.51
CA GLN A 262 20.67 12.78 -8.49
C GLN A 262 19.21 13.14 -8.81
N PRO A 263 18.37 13.39 -7.78
CA PRO A 263 17.01 13.84 -8.00
C PRO A 263 16.95 15.23 -8.64
N VAL A 264 16.04 15.39 -9.60
CA VAL A 264 15.64 16.71 -10.10
C VAL A 264 14.67 17.31 -9.08
N ARG A 265 15.22 18.16 -8.21
CA ARG A 265 14.54 18.65 -7.00
C ARG A 265 13.10 19.12 -7.20
N GLN A 266 12.83 19.88 -8.26
CA GLN A 266 11.48 20.39 -8.52
C GLN A 266 10.51 19.26 -8.87
N ASN A 267 10.88 18.38 -9.79
CA ASN A 267 10.04 17.28 -10.25
C ASN A 267 9.82 16.25 -9.15
N ALA A 268 10.88 15.86 -8.45
CA ALA A 268 10.82 14.97 -7.30
C ALA A 268 9.89 15.52 -6.21
N ARG A 269 9.98 16.81 -5.89
CA ARG A 269 9.08 17.45 -4.93
C ARG A 269 7.62 17.42 -5.39
N THR A 270 7.35 17.85 -6.62
CA THR A 270 5.98 17.85 -7.17
C THR A 270 5.36 16.45 -7.14
N TRP A 271 6.13 15.42 -7.48
CA TRP A 271 5.69 14.03 -7.43
C TRP A 271 5.44 13.55 -5.98
N LEU A 272 6.35 13.85 -5.05
CA LEU A 272 6.22 13.48 -3.63
C LEU A 272 5.06 14.18 -2.91
N GLU A 273 4.69 15.39 -3.34
CA GLU A 273 3.57 16.15 -2.77
C GLU A 273 2.21 15.75 -3.39
N SER A 274 2.21 14.94 -4.45
CA SER A 274 0.99 14.49 -5.10
C SER A 274 0.30 13.36 -4.32
N ILE A 275 -1.01 13.23 -4.50
CA ILE A 275 -1.78 12.14 -3.90
C ILE A 275 -1.33 10.78 -4.46
N ARG A 276 -1.52 9.71 -3.69
CA ARG A 276 -1.05 8.35 -4.05
C ARG A 276 -1.51 7.89 -5.42
N THR A 277 -2.78 8.12 -5.76
CA THR A 277 -3.36 7.77 -7.06
C THR A 277 -2.65 8.46 -8.22
N ALA A 278 -2.28 9.73 -8.06
CA ALA A 278 -1.53 10.48 -9.06
C ALA A 278 -0.09 9.94 -9.21
N GLN A 279 0.54 9.53 -8.11
CA GLN A 279 1.85 8.88 -8.14
C GLN A 279 1.79 7.56 -8.91
N VAL A 280 0.83 6.70 -8.60
CA VAL A 280 0.62 5.41 -9.30
C VAL A 280 0.36 5.65 -10.78
N LYS A 281 -0.58 6.55 -11.11
CA LYS A 281 -0.89 6.90 -12.50
C LYS A 281 0.34 7.37 -13.25
N SER A 282 1.17 8.24 -12.66
CA SER A 282 2.39 8.71 -13.30
C SER A 282 3.41 7.60 -13.58
N LEU A 283 3.53 6.60 -12.68
CA LEU A 283 4.38 5.44 -12.90
C LEU A 283 3.88 4.57 -14.05
N VAL A 284 2.56 4.34 -14.11
CA VAL A 284 1.91 3.57 -15.18
C VAL A 284 2.06 4.28 -16.53
N ASP A 285 1.80 5.59 -16.56
CA ASP A 285 1.93 6.40 -17.78
C ASP A 285 3.39 6.44 -18.28
N ALA A 286 4.36 6.56 -17.36
CA ALA A 286 5.78 6.50 -17.66
C ALA A 286 6.19 5.13 -18.18
N TRP A 287 5.71 4.05 -17.55
CA TRP A 287 5.95 2.69 -18.01
C TRP A 287 5.38 2.48 -19.41
N ARG A 288 4.11 2.84 -19.62
CA ARG A 288 3.40 2.67 -20.90
C ARG A 288 4.15 3.30 -22.07
N THR A 289 4.66 4.51 -21.86
CA THR A 289 5.33 5.31 -22.90
C THR A 289 6.84 5.10 -22.98
N SER A 290 7.42 4.23 -22.14
CA SER A 290 8.87 4.02 -22.10
C SER A 290 9.35 3.12 -23.23
N GLU A 291 10.21 3.64 -24.11
CA GLU A 291 10.92 2.82 -25.11
C GLU A 291 12.20 2.18 -24.53
N GLY A 292 12.64 2.64 -23.35
CA GLY A 292 13.93 2.25 -22.76
C GLY A 292 13.87 1.00 -21.87
N TYR A 293 12.68 0.59 -21.42
CA TYR A 293 12.49 -0.62 -20.64
C TYR A 293 11.99 -1.76 -21.53
N ASN A 294 12.70 -2.88 -21.53
CA ASN A 294 12.38 -4.05 -22.34
C ASN A 294 12.09 -5.26 -21.46
N GLU A 295 10.81 -5.57 -21.29
CA GLU A 295 10.32 -6.68 -20.46
C GLU A 295 10.77 -8.05 -20.96
N LEU A 296 11.04 -8.20 -22.27
CA LEU A 296 11.55 -9.47 -22.81
C LEU A 296 12.90 -9.86 -22.20
N TRP A 297 13.68 -8.88 -21.74
CA TRP A 297 14.96 -9.12 -21.08
C TRP A 297 14.81 -9.62 -19.63
N LEU A 298 13.60 -9.56 -19.07
CA LEU A 298 13.30 -10.11 -17.75
C LEU A 298 12.94 -11.60 -17.80
N VAL A 299 12.73 -12.16 -19.00
CA VAL A 299 12.37 -13.56 -19.18
C VAL A 299 13.63 -14.42 -19.01
N PRO A 300 13.76 -15.21 -17.92
CA PRO A 300 15.02 -15.90 -17.62
C PRO A 300 15.46 -16.92 -18.67
N SER A 301 14.50 -17.46 -19.44
CA SER A 301 14.74 -18.44 -20.49
C SER A 301 15.10 -17.82 -21.85
N LEU A 302 15.08 -16.49 -21.96
CA LEU A 302 15.33 -15.79 -23.22
C LEU A 302 16.77 -15.26 -23.22
N GLU A 303 17.54 -15.65 -24.22
CA GLU A 303 18.93 -15.22 -24.42
C GLU A 303 18.98 -14.25 -25.62
N PRO A 304 19.05 -12.92 -25.40
CA PRO A 304 19.05 -11.96 -26.49
C PRO A 304 20.39 -11.99 -27.24
N GLU A 305 20.35 -12.21 -28.56
CA GLU A 305 21.52 -12.12 -29.42
C GLU A 305 21.64 -10.74 -30.07
N ALA A 306 22.87 -10.23 -30.19
CA ALA A 306 23.17 -8.93 -30.82
C ALA A 306 23.08 -9.00 -32.35
N THR A 307 21.86 -9.18 -32.88
CA THR A 307 21.57 -9.34 -34.31
C THR A 307 21.25 -8.02 -35.03
N GLY A 308 21.17 -6.92 -34.27
CA GLY A 308 20.69 -5.62 -34.77
C GLY A 308 19.16 -5.48 -34.75
N TRP A 309 18.44 -6.51 -34.31
CA TRP A 309 17.02 -6.45 -34.01
C TRP A 309 16.76 -5.56 -32.79
N GLN A 310 15.65 -4.82 -32.81
CA GLN A 310 15.17 -3.98 -31.71
C GLN A 310 13.74 -4.38 -31.37
N ASN A 311 13.47 -4.57 -30.07
CA ASN A 311 12.11 -4.80 -29.58
C ASN A 311 11.36 -3.47 -29.53
N ASP A 312 10.10 -3.47 -29.97
CA ASP A 312 9.16 -2.41 -29.64
C ASP A 312 8.44 -2.80 -28.35
N SER A 313 8.88 -2.24 -27.22
CA SER A 313 8.28 -2.53 -25.92
C SER A 313 6.87 -1.93 -25.76
N THR A 314 6.47 -0.98 -26.59
CA THR A 314 5.16 -0.31 -26.46
C THR A 314 4.04 -1.14 -27.06
N LEU A 315 4.30 -1.84 -28.16
CA LEU A 315 3.32 -2.66 -28.87
C LEU A 315 2.68 -3.76 -27.99
N PRO A 316 3.43 -4.56 -27.21
CA PRO A 316 2.84 -5.52 -26.27
C PRO A 316 1.99 -4.85 -25.18
N ARG A 317 2.40 -3.67 -24.68
CA ARG A 317 1.67 -2.95 -23.62
C ARG A 317 0.33 -2.44 -24.10
N GLU A 318 0.28 -1.87 -25.31
CA GLU A 318 -0.97 -1.43 -25.94
C GLU A 318 -1.91 -2.63 -26.20
N THR A 319 -1.34 -3.76 -26.64
CA THR A 319 -2.11 -5.00 -26.84
C THR A 319 -2.71 -5.50 -25.53
N LEU A 320 -1.91 -5.58 -24.46
CA LEU A 320 -2.38 -5.99 -23.14
C LEU A 320 -3.43 -5.01 -22.57
N ARG A 321 -3.29 -3.70 -22.83
CA ARG A 321 -4.30 -2.72 -22.42
C ARG A 321 -5.64 -3.01 -23.08
N GLY A 322 -5.67 -3.24 -24.40
CA GLY A 322 -6.91 -3.59 -25.09
C GLY A 322 -7.55 -4.87 -24.56
N VAL A 323 -6.74 -5.85 -24.14
CA VAL A 323 -7.24 -7.06 -23.46
C VAL A 323 -7.82 -6.71 -22.08
N PHE A 324 -7.13 -5.90 -21.27
CA PHE A 324 -7.62 -5.51 -19.95
C PHE A 324 -8.89 -4.64 -20.00
N GLU A 325 -9.03 -3.76 -21.00
CA GLU A 325 -10.24 -2.96 -21.22
C GLU A 325 -11.46 -3.84 -21.57
N ALA A 326 -11.25 -4.99 -22.19
CA ALA A 326 -12.32 -5.94 -22.53
C ALA A 326 -12.72 -6.87 -21.36
N VAL A 327 -11.94 -6.88 -20.28
CA VAL A 327 -12.22 -7.70 -19.09
C VAL A 327 -13.05 -6.88 -18.12
N THR A 328 -14.25 -7.36 -17.79
CA THR A 328 -15.07 -6.76 -16.74
C THR A 328 -14.36 -6.83 -15.38
N ALA A 329 -14.44 -5.73 -14.62
CA ALA A 329 -13.99 -5.73 -13.24
C ALA A 329 -14.67 -6.89 -12.47
N GLU A 330 -13.94 -7.53 -11.54
CA GLU A 330 -14.39 -8.67 -10.71
C GLU A 330 -14.48 -10.05 -11.39
N THR A 331 -14.00 -10.23 -12.62
CA THR A 331 -14.15 -11.51 -13.36
C THR A 331 -12.94 -12.47 -13.28
N TRP A 332 -11.95 -12.21 -12.43
CA TRP A 332 -10.73 -13.01 -12.28
C TRP A 332 -10.55 -13.59 -10.88
#